data_AF-A0A2V6VVK1-F1
#
_entry.id   AF-A0A2V6VVK1-F1
#
_cell.length_a   1.000
_cell.length_b   1.000
_cell.length_c   1.000
_cell.angle_alpha   90.00
_cell.angle_beta   90.00
_cell.angle_gamma   90.00
#
_symmetry.space_group_name_H-M   'P 1'
#
loop_
_entity.id
_entity.type
_entity.pdbx_description
1 polymer ?
#
loop_
_entity_poly.entity_id
_entity_poly.type
_entity_poly.pdbx_seq_one_letter_code
_entity_poly.pdbx_strand_id
1 'polypeptide(L)'
;MLVAGTLLLGTCYVTVDPGVQTAFRRGGVFFFTWPLLGALGFTFILSLTARASGLRLAPLMVTVAALGLHVVGLGISDAGFALTQPVPAIQEAIAADPTSPIAIAHEMARRSGTVVGRSFLLRWLPILPAAVLTLVDARRRWIAGGIAFGATLFVSAGHMLAGAPSLRHALPAPGDVVLAALLIPPAALAGSAAARWLARRWPSPITPPA
;
A
#
# COMPACT_ATOMS: atom_id res chain seq x y z
N MET A 1 20.31 -1.66 -3.06
CA MET A 1 19.25 -0.75 -2.55
C MET A 1 17.90 -0.97 -3.22
N LEU A 2 17.80 -0.98 -4.55
CA LEU A 2 16.50 -1.19 -5.24
C LEU A 2 15.84 -2.52 -4.88
N VAL A 3 16.57 -3.64 -4.89
CA VAL A 3 16.04 -4.96 -4.49
C VAL A 3 15.49 -4.96 -3.06
N ALA A 4 16.26 -4.41 -2.11
CA ALA A 4 15.81 -4.30 -0.72
C ALA A 4 14.56 -3.42 -0.58
N GLY A 5 14.51 -2.29 -1.29
CA GLY A 5 13.32 -1.43 -1.34
C GLY A 5 12.10 -2.15 -1.91
N THR A 6 12.28 -2.95 -2.96
CA THR A 6 11.22 -3.78 -3.56
C THR A 6 10.68 -4.81 -2.58
N LEU A 7 11.56 -5.52 -1.88
CA LEU A 7 11.15 -6.52 -0.88
C LEU A 7 10.44 -5.86 0.31
N LEU A 8 10.98 -4.76 0.83
CA LEU A 8 10.35 -3.99 1.91
C LEU A 8 8.97 -3.49 1.50
N LEU A 9 8.84 -2.95 0.29
CA LEU A 9 7.55 -2.49 -0.22
C LEU A 9 6.57 -3.65 -0.36
N GLY A 10 7.00 -4.79 -0.91
CA GLY A 10 6.22 -6.02 -1.00
C GLY A 10 5.70 -6.49 0.37
N THR A 11 6.55 -6.52 1.38
CA THR A 11 6.14 -6.87 2.75
C THR A 11 5.15 -5.84 3.32
N CYS A 12 5.41 -4.55 3.11
CA CYS A 12 4.54 -3.49 3.60
C CYS A 12 3.12 -3.61 3.02
N TYR A 13 2.98 -3.97 1.75
CA TYR A 13 1.69 -4.27 1.14
C TYR A 13 0.92 -5.36 1.89
N VAL A 14 1.58 -6.46 2.26
CA VAL A 14 0.95 -7.56 3.03
C VAL A 14 0.44 -7.06 4.38
N THR A 15 1.18 -6.17 5.04
CA THR A 15 0.79 -5.60 6.35
C THR A 15 -0.36 -4.59 6.24
N VAL A 16 -0.41 -3.81 5.15
CA VAL A 16 -1.38 -2.71 4.99
C VAL A 16 -2.72 -3.19 4.43
N ASP A 17 -2.73 -4.24 3.62
CA ASP A 17 -3.92 -4.80 2.96
C ASP A 17 -5.11 -5.09 3.88
N PRO A 18 -4.94 -5.68 5.07
CA PRO A 18 -6.03 -5.88 6.02
C PRO A 18 -6.77 -4.59 6.39
N GLY A 19 -6.16 -3.42 6.20
CA GLY A 19 -6.79 -2.12 6.39
C GLY A 19 -8.07 -1.92 5.56
N VAL A 20 -8.20 -2.58 4.41
CA VAL A 20 -9.44 -2.54 3.60
C VAL A 20 -10.58 -3.30 4.28
N GLN A 21 -10.27 -4.38 5.00
CA GLN A 21 -11.30 -5.08 5.78
C GLN A 21 -11.76 -4.26 6.99
N THR A 22 -10.88 -3.39 7.53
CA THR A 22 -11.27 -2.42 8.56
C THR A 22 -12.25 -1.40 7.99
N ALA A 23 -12.01 -0.90 6.78
CA ALA A 23 -12.95 -0.05 6.05
C ALA A 23 -14.31 -0.75 5.85
N PHE A 24 -14.31 -1.99 5.38
CA PHE A 24 -15.53 -2.78 5.16
C PHE A 24 -16.36 -2.98 6.44
N ARG A 25 -15.70 -3.28 7.56
CA ARG A 25 -16.37 -3.57 8.84
C ARG A 25 -16.88 -2.35 9.57
N ARG A 26 -16.10 -1.28 9.60
CA ARG A 26 -16.35 -0.12 10.47
C ARG A 26 -16.87 1.11 9.73
N GLY A 27 -16.58 1.25 8.44
CA GLY A 27 -16.90 2.46 7.67
C GLY A 27 -16.35 3.74 8.31
N GLY A 28 -17.00 4.87 8.00
CA GLY A 28 -16.67 6.19 8.56
C GLY A 28 -15.19 6.55 8.37
N VAL A 29 -14.53 7.10 9.41
CA VAL A 29 -13.09 7.42 9.36
C VAL A 29 -12.19 6.20 9.06
N PHE A 30 -12.61 4.99 9.48
CA PHE A 30 -11.83 3.77 9.26
C PHE A 30 -11.81 3.35 7.78
N PHE A 31 -12.66 3.94 6.95
CA PHE A 31 -12.60 3.82 5.50
C PHE A 31 -11.20 4.16 4.94
N PHE A 32 -10.53 5.12 5.58
CA PHE A 32 -9.22 5.60 5.19
C PHE A 32 -8.04 4.87 5.86
N THR A 33 -8.28 3.73 6.51
CA THR A 33 -7.22 2.97 7.20
C THR A 33 -6.11 2.53 6.26
N TRP A 34 -6.46 1.95 5.10
CA TRP A 34 -5.47 1.52 4.10
C TRP A 34 -4.63 2.69 3.57
N PRO A 35 -5.22 3.81 3.08
CA PRO A 35 -4.41 4.92 2.60
C PRO A 35 -3.62 5.63 3.70
N LEU A 36 -4.09 5.64 4.95
CA LEU A 36 -3.33 6.19 6.07
C LEU A 36 -2.06 5.36 6.37
N LEU A 37 -2.21 4.04 6.47
CA LEU A 37 -1.08 3.13 6.69
C LEU A 37 -0.12 3.13 5.49
N GLY A 38 -0.67 3.11 4.27
CA GLY A 38 0.10 3.20 3.03
C GLY A 38 0.85 4.53 2.92
N ALA A 39 0.25 5.65 3.30
CA ALA A 39 0.91 6.95 3.32
C ALA A 39 2.15 6.94 4.21
N LEU A 40 2.05 6.39 5.41
CA LEU A 40 3.20 6.28 6.31
C LEU A 40 4.26 5.31 5.75
N GLY A 41 3.87 4.06 5.49
CA GLY A 41 4.77 2.97 5.14
C GLY A 41 5.40 3.11 3.75
N PHE A 42 4.57 3.34 2.72
CA PHE A 42 5.07 3.44 1.34
C PHE A 42 5.94 4.68 1.15
N THR A 43 5.55 5.84 1.70
CA THR A 43 6.39 7.05 1.59
C THR A 43 7.74 6.86 2.25
N PHE A 44 7.78 6.22 3.42
CA PHE A 44 9.03 5.89 4.10
C PHE A 44 9.94 5.04 3.22
N ILE A 45 9.45 3.90 2.72
CA ILE A 45 10.24 2.95 1.92
C ILE A 45 10.73 3.59 0.61
N LEU A 46 9.84 4.27 -0.11
CA LEU A 46 10.15 4.87 -1.40
C LEU A 46 11.12 6.05 -1.25
N SER A 47 10.92 6.91 -0.26
CA SER A 47 11.82 8.03 0.03
C SER A 47 13.18 7.53 0.49
N LEU A 48 13.23 6.51 1.35
CA LEU A 48 14.48 5.92 1.83
C LEU A 48 15.26 5.32 0.66
N THR A 49 14.58 4.58 -0.22
CA THR A 49 15.22 3.93 -1.36
C THR A 49 15.76 4.96 -2.36
N ALA A 50 15.02 6.04 -2.63
CA ALA A 50 15.50 7.13 -3.49
C ALA A 50 16.75 7.81 -2.93
N ARG A 51 16.81 8.01 -1.61
CA ARG A 51 17.96 8.63 -0.95
C ARG A 51 19.17 7.70 -0.89
N ALA A 52 18.96 6.44 -0.50
CA ALA A 52 20.03 5.46 -0.36
C ALA A 52 20.62 5.02 -1.71
N SER A 53 19.80 4.96 -2.77
CA SER A 53 20.30 4.66 -4.12
C SER A 53 20.86 5.87 -4.86
N GLY A 54 20.51 7.08 -4.42
CA GLY A 54 20.83 8.31 -5.14
C GLY A 54 20.08 8.47 -6.46
N LEU A 55 19.10 7.63 -6.81
CA LEU A 55 18.38 7.67 -8.10
C LEU A 55 17.01 8.36 -7.97
N ARG A 56 16.71 9.32 -8.86
CA ARG A 56 15.40 10.01 -8.91
C ARG A 56 14.26 9.05 -9.24
N LEU A 57 14.53 8.10 -10.12
CA LEU A 57 13.56 7.10 -10.60
C LEU A 57 13.37 5.92 -9.63
N ALA A 58 14.13 5.84 -8.53
CA ALA A 58 14.05 4.72 -7.60
C ALA A 58 12.63 4.46 -7.07
N PRO A 59 11.82 5.47 -6.68
CA PRO A 59 10.46 5.23 -6.21
C PRO A 59 9.61 4.48 -7.23
N LEU A 60 9.67 4.92 -8.49
CA LEU A 60 8.92 4.30 -9.57
C LEU A 60 9.44 2.89 -9.88
N MET A 61 10.76 2.72 -10.00
CA MET A 61 11.37 1.41 -10.26
C MET A 61 11.01 0.37 -9.18
N VAL A 62 11.10 0.76 -7.91
CA VAL A 62 10.74 -0.10 -6.78
C VAL A 62 9.27 -0.46 -6.80
N THR A 63 8.39 0.49 -7.10
CA THR A 63 6.94 0.24 -7.14
C THR A 63 6.57 -0.71 -8.28
N VAL A 64 7.15 -0.52 -9.47
CA VAL A 64 6.94 -1.41 -10.63
C VAL A 64 7.52 -2.80 -10.36
N ALA A 65 8.72 -2.89 -9.76
CA ALA A 65 9.31 -4.17 -9.40
C ALA A 65 8.48 -4.90 -8.32
N ALA A 66 7.95 -4.18 -7.33
CA ALA A 66 7.09 -4.76 -6.30
C ALA A 66 5.79 -5.26 -6.91
N LEU A 67 5.20 -4.52 -7.85
CA LEU A 67 4.05 -4.98 -8.61
C LEU A 67 4.35 -6.31 -9.34
N GLY A 68 5.49 -6.39 -10.03
CA GLY A 68 5.94 -7.63 -10.68
C GLY A 68 6.05 -8.80 -9.70
N LEU A 69 6.56 -8.55 -8.49
CA LEU A 69 6.63 -9.55 -7.44
C LEU A 69 5.23 -10.04 -7.01
N HIS A 70 4.23 -9.17 -6.95
CA HIS A 70 2.85 -9.58 -6.66
C HIS A 70 2.23 -10.40 -7.80
N VAL A 71 2.49 -10.04 -9.06
CA VAL A 71 2.05 -10.84 -10.22
C VAL A 71 2.60 -12.27 -10.14
N VAL A 72 3.90 -12.40 -9.85
CA VAL A 72 4.54 -13.71 -9.66
C VAL A 72 3.93 -14.45 -8.46
N GLY A 73 3.71 -13.74 -7.34
CA GLY A 73 3.09 -14.32 -6.14
C GLY A 73 1.68 -14.87 -6.40
N LEU A 74 0.89 -14.24 -7.27
CA LEU A 74 -0.41 -14.76 -7.69
C LEU A 74 -0.26 -16.05 -8.50
N GLY A 75 0.68 -16.11 -9.44
CA GLY A 75 0.95 -17.33 -10.20
C GLY A 75 1.37 -18.51 -9.32
N ILE A 76 2.22 -18.26 -8.32
CA ILE A 76 2.61 -19.26 -7.32
C ILE A 76 1.40 -19.69 -6.49
N SER A 77 0.57 -18.73 -6.06
CA SER A 77 -0.64 -19.02 -5.28
C SER A 77 -1.62 -19.88 -6.08
N ASP A 78 -1.82 -19.58 -7.36
CA ASP A 78 -2.70 -20.35 -8.25
C ASP A 78 -2.23 -21.79 -8.42
N ALA A 79 -0.93 -21.99 -8.64
CA ALA A 79 -0.33 -23.31 -8.70
C ALA A 79 -0.52 -24.06 -7.36
N GLY A 80 -0.29 -23.37 -6.24
CA GLY A 80 -0.50 -23.93 -4.90
C GLY A 80 -1.95 -24.36 -4.66
N PHE A 81 -2.93 -23.53 -5.04
CA PHE A 81 -4.35 -23.85 -4.91
C PHE A 81 -4.75 -25.03 -5.80
N ALA A 82 -4.22 -25.10 -7.02
CA ALA A 82 -4.48 -26.21 -7.94
C ALA A 82 -3.96 -27.55 -7.40
N LEU A 83 -2.79 -27.52 -6.74
CA LEU A 83 -2.17 -28.71 -6.15
C LEU A 83 -2.81 -29.16 -4.84
N THR A 84 -3.17 -28.21 -3.97
CA THR A 84 -3.64 -28.52 -2.60
C THR A 84 -5.16 -28.58 -2.44
N GLN A 85 -5.91 -28.03 -3.40
CA GLN A 85 -7.38 -27.96 -3.40
C GLN A 85 -7.97 -27.55 -2.03
N PRO A 86 -7.59 -26.41 -1.45
CA PRO A 86 -7.91 -26.06 -0.06
C PRO A 86 -9.36 -25.59 0.15
N VAL A 87 -10.19 -25.59 -0.90
CA VAL A 87 -11.56 -25.04 -0.89
C VAL A 87 -12.44 -25.65 0.21
N PRO A 88 -12.43 -26.98 0.46
CA PRO A 88 -13.23 -27.56 1.54
C PRO A 88 -12.85 -27.01 2.92
N ALA A 89 -11.54 -26.91 3.21
CA ALA A 89 -11.03 -26.38 4.47
C ALA A 89 -11.36 -24.88 4.65
N ILE A 90 -11.34 -24.10 3.56
CA ILE A 90 -11.74 -22.69 3.59
C ILE A 90 -13.23 -22.56 3.91
N GLN A 91 -14.09 -23.38 3.30
CA GLN A 91 -15.53 -23.36 3.58
C GLN A 91 -15.84 -23.76 5.02
N GLU A 92 -15.17 -24.78 5.53
CA GLU A 92 -15.28 -25.20 6.93
C GLU A 92 -14.84 -24.09 7.88
N ALA A 93 -13.72 -23.42 7.61
CA ALA A 93 -13.24 -22.28 8.41
C ALA A 93 -14.21 -21.09 8.39
N ILE A 94 -14.83 -20.79 7.24
CA ILE A 94 -15.84 -19.74 7.11
C ILE A 94 -17.12 -20.11 7.87
N ALA A 95 -17.53 -21.38 7.82
CA ALA A 95 -18.69 -21.86 8.56
C ALA A 95 -18.46 -21.81 10.07
N ALA A 96 -17.24 -22.12 10.52
CA ALA A 96 -16.85 -22.06 11.93
C ALA A 96 -16.80 -20.61 12.47
N ASP A 97 -16.28 -19.65 11.70
CA ASP A 97 -16.27 -18.23 12.06
C ASP A 97 -16.63 -17.32 10.87
N PRO A 98 -17.92 -16.94 10.76
CA PRO A 98 -18.40 -16.02 9.72
C PRO A 98 -17.85 -14.59 9.82
N THR A 99 -17.20 -14.23 10.93
CA THR A 99 -16.61 -12.91 11.15
C THR A 99 -15.10 -12.88 10.90
N SER A 100 -14.52 -14.04 10.58
CA SER A 100 -13.10 -14.20 10.29
C SER A 100 -12.65 -13.33 9.10
N PRO A 101 -11.37 -12.93 9.03
CA PRO A 101 -10.82 -12.20 7.89
C PRO A 101 -11.01 -12.92 6.54
N ILE A 102 -11.06 -14.26 6.56
CA ILE A 102 -11.29 -15.09 5.39
C ILE A 102 -12.75 -14.96 4.93
N ALA A 103 -13.70 -15.06 5.85
CA ALA A 103 -15.13 -14.89 5.55
C ALA A 103 -15.43 -13.50 4.99
N ILE A 104 -14.86 -12.45 5.59
CA ILE A 104 -14.99 -11.07 5.12
C ILE A 104 -14.42 -10.91 3.71
N ALA A 105 -13.24 -11.46 3.43
CA ALA A 105 -12.65 -11.41 2.10
C ALA A 105 -13.54 -12.09 1.04
N HIS A 106 -14.16 -13.22 1.37
CA HIS A 106 -15.11 -13.91 0.49
C HIS A 106 -16.39 -13.10 0.27
N GLU A 107 -16.93 -12.48 1.32
CA GLU A 107 -18.10 -11.61 1.19
C GLU A 107 -17.80 -10.39 0.31
N MET A 108 -16.66 -9.72 0.54
CA MET A 108 -16.22 -8.58 -0.26
C MET A 108 -16.07 -8.97 -1.74
N ALA A 109 -15.45 -10.13 -2.01
CA ALA A 109 -15.26 -10.64 -3.36
C ALA A 109 -16.60 -10.91 -4.04
N ARG A 110 -17.55 -11.54 -3.34
CA ARG A 110 -18.92 -11.78 -3.81
C ARG A 110 -19.65 -10.47 -4.14
N ARG A 111 -19.61 -9.47 -3.26
CA ARG A 111 -20.25 -8.15 -3.49
C ARG A 111 -19.65 -7.40 -4.67
N SER A 112 -18.36 -7.61 -4.94
CA SER A 112 -17.65 -6.99 -6.06
C SER A 112 -17.71 -7.79 -7.36
N GLY A 113 -18.28 -9.01 -7.36
CA GLY A 113 -18.27 -9.89 -8.54
C GLY A 113 -16.85 -10.34 -8.94
N THR A 114 -15.93 -10.40 -7.98
CA THR A 114 -14.52 -10.75 -8.19
C THR A 114 -14.16 -12.04 -7.47
N VAL A 115 -13.05 -12.66 -7.87
CA VAL A 115 -12.47 -13.80 -7.14
C VAL A 115 -11.61 -13.30 -5.98
N VAL A 116 -11.68 -13.97 -4.83
CA VAL A 116 -10.87 -13.65 -3.64
C VAL A 116 -9.39 -13.65 -3.99
N GLY A 117 -8.66 -12.64 -3.52
CA GLY A 117 -7.22 -12.52 -3.76
C GLY A 117 -6.82 -12.10 -5.18
N ARG A 118 -7.76 -11.99 -6.13
CA ARG A 118 -7.48 -11.61 -7.53
C ARG A 118 -7.61 -10.12 -7.82
N SER A 119 -7.97 -9.31 -6.82
CA SER A 119 -8.09 -7.86 -7.01
C SER A 119 -6.72 -7.20 -7.09
N PHE A 120 -6.41 -6.67 -8.27
CA PHE A 120 -5.16 -5.95 -8.52
C PHE A 120 -5.22 -4.47 -8.14
N LEU A 121 -6.42 -3.94 -7.88
CA LEU A 121 -6.68 -2.50 -7.77
C LEU A 121 -5.74 -1.79 -6.78
N LEU A 122 -5.52 -2.37 -5.60
CA LEU A 122 -4.66 -1.80 -4.57
C LEU A 122 -3.15 -1.93 -4.87
N ARG A 123 -2.76 -2.76 -5.83
CA ARG A 123 -1.35 -2.99 -6.21
C ARG A 123 -0.83 -1.97 -7.22
N TRP A 124 -1.67 -1.50 -8.13
CA TRP A 124 -1.30 -0.45 -9.08
C TRP A 124 -1.37 0.94 -8.44
N LEU A 125 -2.22 1.09 -7.42
CA LEU A 125 -2.55 2.37 -6.82
C LEU A 125 -1.31 3.19 -6.38
N PRO A 126 -0.25 2.60 -5.79
CA PRO A 126 0.94 3.35 -5.40
C PRO A 126 1.85 3.80 -6.55
N ILE A 127 1.61 3.38 -7.80
CA ILE A 127 2.40 3.83 -8.96
C ILE A 127 2.24 5.33 -9.17
N LEU A 128 1.01 5.85 -9.09
CA LEU A 128 0.74 7.28 -9.29
C LEU A 128 1.43 8.14 -8.20
N PRO A 129 1.25 7.87 -6.89
CA PRO A 129 2.04 8.52 -5.84
C PRO A 129 3.56 8.37 -6.01
N ALA A 130 4.06 7.21 -6.45
CA ALA A 130 5.48 7.01 -6.71
C ALA A 130 6.00 7.87 -7.88
N ALA A 131 5.23 8.02 -8.94
CA ALA A 131 5.54 8.91 -10.06
C ALA A 131 5.61 10.38 -9.57
N VAL A 132 4.68 10.80 -8.71
CA VAL A 132 4.71 12.14 -8.08
C VAL A 132 5.98 12.33 -7.23
N LEU A 133 6.35 11.36 -6.40
CA LEU A 133 7.63 11.41 -5.64
C LEU A 133 8.85 11.56 -6.54
N THR A 134 8.86 10.85 -7.67
CA THR A 134 9.91 10.95 -8.69
C THR A 134 9.92 12.34 -9.33
N LEU A 135 8.76 12.90 -9.69
CA LEU A 135 8.65 14.23 -10.31
C LEU A 135 9.11 15.32 -9.35
N VAL A 136 8.69 15.28 -8.09
CA VAL A 136 9.07 16.26 -7.05
C VAL A 136 10.56 16.15 -6.66
N ASP A 137 11.19 15.00 -6.95
CA ASP A 137 12.54 14.65 -6.49
C ASP A 137 12.63 14.66 -4.96
N ALA A 138 11.98 13.67 -4.34
CA ALA A 138 11.93 13.49 -2.89
C ALA A 138 13.31 13.39 -2.21
N ARG A 139 14.39 13.12 -2.96
CA ARG A 139 15.77 13.14 -2.45
C ARG A 139 16.17 14.52 -1.94
N ARG A 140 15.73 15.57 -2.66
CA ARG A 140 16.05 16.97 -2.40
C ARG A 140 14.90 17.69 -1.69
N ARG A 141 13.66 17.45 -2.11
CA ARG A 141 12.45 18.16 -1.65
C ARG A 141 11.54 17.26 -0.83
N TRP A 142 12.07 16.71 0.27
CA TRP A 142 11.38 15.69 1.08
C TRP A 142 10.03 16.16 1.66
N ILE A 143 9.89 17.43 2.07
CA ILE A 143 8.61 17.97 2.58
C ILE A 143 7.54 17.95 1.49
N ALA A 144 7.85 18.59 0.35
CA ALA A 144 6.95 18.63 -0.80
C ALA A 144 6.64 17.20 -1.31
N GLY A 145 7.64 16.32 -1.33
CA GLY A 145 7.48 14.93 -1.75
C GLY A 145 6.53 14.15 -0.85
N GLY A 146 6.68 14.25 0.48
CA GLY A 146 5.79 13.61 1.44
C GLY A 146 4.36 14.10 1.34
N ILE A 147 4.15 15.42 1.30
CA ILE A 147 2.81 16.01 1.18
C ILE A 147 2.16 15.61 -0.15
N ALA A 148 2.88 15.74 -1.26
CA ALA A 148 2.36 15.41 -2.59
C ALA A 148 2.03 13.92 -2.71
N PHE A 149 2.85 13.04 -2.14
CA PHE A 149 2.54 11.61 -2.10
C PHE A 149 1.27 11.33 -1.31
N GLY A 150 1.17 11.85 -0.08
CA GLY A 150 0.01 11.63 0.79
C GLY A 150 -1.29 12.17 0.18
N ALA A 151 -1.24 13.37 -0.41
CA ALA A 151 -2.39 13.96 -1.11
C ALA A 151 -2.81 13.11 -2.33
N THR A 152 -1.83 12.68 -3.14
CA THR A 152 -2.09 11.83 -4.31
C THR A 152 -2.71 10.49 -3.89
N LEU A 153 -2.16 9.86 -2.84
CA LEU A 153 -2.66 8.59 -2.32
C LEU A 153 -4.06 8.75 -1.71
N PHE A 154 -4.33 9.83 -0.99
CA PHE A 154 -5.66 10.12 -0.45
C PHE A 154 -6.70 10.20 -1.57
N VAL A 155 -6.43 11.02 -2.60
CA VAL A 155 -7.36 11.21 -3.72
C VAL A 155 -7.55 9.91 -4.50
N SER A 156 -6.45 9.24 -4.87
CA SER A 156 -6.53 8.04 -5.70
C SER A 156 -7.16 6.87 -4.94
N ALA A 157 -6.76 6.63 -3.69
CA ALA A 157 -7.34 5.57 -2.86
C ALA A 157 -8.80 5.86 -2.52
N GLY A 158 -9.11 7.10 -2.13
CA GLY A 158 -10.47 7.51 -1.79
C GLY A 158 -11.42 7.30 -2.97
N HIS A 159 -11.03 7.77 -4.16
CA HIS A 159 -11.81 7.58 -5.38
C HIS A 159 -12.00 6.10 -5.71
N MET A 160 -10.92 5.32 -5.67
CA MET A 160 -10.97 3.89 -6.00
C MET A 160 -11.81 3.08 -5.01
N LEU A 161 -11.65 3.32 -3.70
CA LEU A 161 -12.40 2.64 -2.66
C LEU A 161 -13.88 3.05 -2.67
N ALA A 162 -14.18 4.32 -2.95
CA ALA A 162 -15.57 4.80 -3.06
C ALA A 162 -16.29 4.18 -4.26
N GLY A 163 -15.55 3.87 -5.33
CA GLY A 163 -16.06 3.14 -6.49
C GLY A 163 -16.25 1.63 -6.27
N ALA A 164 -15.70 1.06 -5.18
CA ALA A 164 -15.75 -0.38 -4.94
C ALA A 164 -17.16 -0.83 -4.50
N PRO A 165 -17.80 -1.78 -5.22
CA PRO A 165 -19.15 -2.24 -4.87
C PRO A 165 -19.27 -2.81 -3.46
N SER A 166 -18.22 -3.51 -3.00
CA SER A 166 -18.16 -4.08 -1.64
C SER A 166 -18.14 -3.04 -0.52
N LEU A 167 -17.82 -1.77 -0.80
CA LEU A 167 -17.70 -0.71 0.21
C LEU A 167 -18.84 0.32 0.15
N ARG A 168 -19.84 0.12 -0.71
CA ARG A 168 -20.97 1.06 -0.87
C ARG A 168 -21.73 1.32 0.44
N HIS A 169 -21.84 0.32 1.31
CA HIS A 169 -22.51 0.45 2.62
C HIS A 169 -21.63 1.17 3.66
N ALA A 170 -20.33 1.34 3.37
CA ALA A 170 -19.33 1.85 4.31
C ALA A 170 -18.74 3.21 3.87
N LEU A 171 -19.41 3.91 2.95
CA LEU A 171 -18.94 5.20 2.44
C LEU A 171 -18.81 6.21 3.60
N PRO A 172 -17.72 7.00 3.61
CA PRO A 172 -17.44 7.95 4.67
C PRO A 172 -18.38 9.16 4.61
N ALA A 173 -18.70 9.73 5.77
CA ALA A 173 -19.37 11.02 5.83
C ALA A 173 -18.40 12.15 5.43
N PRO A 174 -18.89 13.35 5.02
CA PRO A 174 -18.02 14.46 4.66
C PRO A 174 -17.01 14.83 5.76
N GLY A 175 -17.41 14.74 7.04
CA GLY A 175 -16.50 14.97 8.18
C GLY A 175 -15.33 13.98 8.24
N ASP A 176 -15.57 12.70 7.94
CA ASP A 176 -14.53 11.68 7.88
C ASP A 176 -13.54 11.95 6.73
N VAL A 177 -14.05 12.42 5.59
CA VAL A 177 -13.24 12.80 4.43
C VAL A 177 -12.32 13.98 4.77
N VAL A 178 -12.84 15.01 5.45
CA VAL A 178 -12.05 16.15 5.92
C VAL A 178 -10.98 15.70 6.90
N LEU A 179 -11.36 14.87 7.88
CA LEU A 179 -10.41 14.33 8.86
C LEU A 179 -9.29 13.52 8.17
N ALA A 180 -9.64 12.67 7.20
CA ALA A 180 -8.65 11.90 6.44
C ALA A 180 -7.73 12.80 5.59
N ALA A 181 -8.27 13.85 4.96
CA ALA A 181 -7.50 14.82 4.21
C ALA A 181 -6.49 15.58 5.10
N LEU A 182 -6.83 15.79 6.39
CA LEU A 182 -5.94 16.39 7.38
C LEU A 182 -4.91 15.41 7.94
N LEU A 183 -5.18 14.10 7.95
CA LEU A 183 -4.29 13.10 8.57
C LEU A 183 -3.31 12.42 7.59
N ILE A 184 -3.75 12.13 6.38
CA ILE A 184 -2.97 11.32 5.43
C ILE A 184 -1.71 12.05 4.93
N PRO A 185 -1.76 13.34 4.51
CA PRO A 185 -0.55 14.05 4.10
C PRO A 185 0.49 14.20 5.21
N PRO A 186 0.12 14.54 6.48
CA PRO A 186 1.07 14.50 7.59
C PRO A 186 1.65 13.13 7.87
N ALA A 187 0.87 12.05 7.74
CA ALA A 187 1.40 10.68 7.89
C ALA A 187 2.46 10.36 6.83
N ALA A 188 2.22 10.74 5.56
CA ALA A 188 3.22 10.61 4.51
C ALA A 188 4.47 11.46 4.77
N LEU A 189 4.28 12.70 5.25
CA LEU A 189 5.37 13.57 5.64
C LEU A 189 6.22 12.96 6.76
N ALA A 190 5.58 12.35 7.77
CA ALA A 190 6.26 11.63 8.85
C ALA A 190 7.10 10.46 8.30
N GLY A 191 6.54 9.68 7.36
CA GLY A 191 7.28 8.63 6.65
C GLY A 191 8.50 9.16 5.90
N SER A 192 8.35 10.29 5.18
CA SER A 192 9.46 10.94 4.47
C SER A 192 10.52 11.50 5.44
N ALA A 193 10.10 12.06 6.57
CA ALA A 193 10.99 12.56 7.62
C ALA A 193 11.80 11.41 8.26
N ALA A 194 11.15 10.29 8.56
CA ALA A 194 11.81 9.09 9.09
C ALA A 194 12.83 8.53 8.10
N ALA A 195 12.49 8.49 6.80
CA ALA A 195 13.42 8.10 5.74
C ALA A 195 14.61 9.06 5.62
N ARG A 196 14.36 10.37 5.79
CA ARG A 196 15.40 11.39 5.80
C ARG A 196 16.38 11.16 6.95
N TRP A 197 15.83 10.96 8.15
CA TRP A 197 16.57 10.72 9.36
C TRP A 197 17.42 9.46 9.26
N LEU A 198 16.85 8.34 8.80
CA LEU A 198 17.56 7.06 8.71
C LEU A 198 18.70 7.12 7.70
N ALA A 199 18.47 7.62 6.48
CA ALA A 199 19.53 7.69 5.49
C ALA A 199 20.63 8.74 5.80
N ARG A 200 20.45 9.62 6.80
CA ARG A 200 21.55 10.46 7.33
C ARG A 200 22.48 9.70 8.27
N ARG A 201 22.01 8.60 8.86
CA ARG A 201 22.78 7.76 9.79
C ARG A 201 23.45 6.58 9.10
N TRP A 202 23.22 6.41 7.80
CA TRP A 202 23.89 5.37 7.03
C TRP A 202 25.35 5.77 6.85
N PRO A 203 26.33 4.90 7.19
CA PRO A 203 27.73 5.19 6.91
C PRO A 203 27.91 5.35 5.39
N SER A 204 28.49 6.48 4.98
CA SER A 204 28.96 6.64 3.61
C SER A 204 29.93 5.50 3.30
N PRO A 205 29.89 4.91 2.09
CA PRO A 205 30.91 3.94 1.71
C PRO A 205 32.28 4.59 1.94
N ILE A 206 33.18 3.87 2.61
CA ILE A 206 34.58 4.25 2.74
C ILE A 206 35.09 4.35 1.30
N THR A 207 35.21 5.56 0.77
CA THR A 207 35.96 5.78 -0.46
C THR A 207 37.41 5.43 -0.14
N PRO A 208 38.00 4.40 -0.78
CA PRO A 208 39.43 4.18 -0.61
C PRO A 208 40.16 5.47 -1.03
N PRO A 209 41.23 5.85 -0.31
CA PRO A 209 42.04 7.00 -0.71
C PRO A 209 42.54 6.79 -2.14
N ALA A 210 42.46 7.87 -2.93
CA ALA A 210 42.96 7.94 -4.30
C ALA A 210 44.48 7.78 -4.36
#